data_AF-A0A6C0EUU7-F1
#
_entry.id   AF-A0A6C0EUU7-F1
#
_cell.length_a   1.000
_cell.length_b   1.000
_cell.length_c   1.000
_cell.angle_alpha   90.00
_cell.angle_beta   90.00
_cell.angle_gamma   90.00
#
_symmetry.space_group_name_H-M   'P 1'
#
loop_
_entity.id
_entity.type
_entity.pdbx_description
1 polymer ?
#
loop_
_entity_poly.entity_id
_entity_poly.type
_entity_poly.pdbx_seq_one_letter_code
_entity_poly.pdbx_strand_id
1 'polypeptide(L)' 'MSLTQAVAMEIKEFVVKGDSLLIINQMKGIYKVKSNKLLTYYNEAKTLEEKIENITFIHVKRDENKRADELANLAVNFI' A
#
# COMPACT_ATOMS: atom_id res chain seq x y z
N MET A 1 0.22 -7.53 5.52
CA MET A 1 -1.10 -7.80 4.92
C MET A 1 -1.31 -6.80 3.80
N SER A 2 -1.75 -7.25 2.63
CA SER A 2 -2.05 -6.39 1.47
C SER A 2 -3.49 -5.86 1.50
N LEU A 3 -3.78 -4.85 0.67
CA LEU A 3 -5.15 -4.36 0.46
C LEU A 3 -6.10 -5.46 -0.03
N THR A 4 -5.64 -6.31 -0.95
CA THR A 4 -6.43 -7.43 -1.47
C THR A 4 -6.84 -8.41 -0.38
N GLN A 5 -5.92 -8.73 0.55
CA GLN A 5 -6.23 -9.58 1.70
C GLN A 5 -7.20 -8.90 2.67
N ALA A 6 -7.02 -7.61 2.94
CA ALA A 6 -7.91 -6.86 3.81
C ALA A 6 -9.34 -6.82 3.29
N VAL A 7 -9.52 -6.63 1.97
CA VAL A 7 -10.85 -6.69 1.32
C VAL A 7 -11.43 -8.10 1.39
N ALA A 8 -10.63 -9.13 1.10
CA ALA A 8 -11.10 -10.53 1.15
C ALA A 8 -11.51 -10.97 2.56
N MET A 9 -10.95 -10.35 3.59
CA MET A 9 -11.28 -10.58 5.00
C MET A 9 -12.38 -9.64 5.52
N GLU A 10 -12.98 -8.81 4.65
CA GLU A 10 -14.02 -7.83 5.00
C GLU A 10 -13.62 -6.89 6.15
N ILE A 11 -12.34 -6.50 6.19
CA ILE A 11 -11.81 -5.60 7.21
C ILE A 11 -12.43 -4.21 7.04
N LYS A 12 -13.06 -3.71 8.11
CA LYS A 12 -13.67 -2.38 8.14
C LYS A 12 -12.68 -1.27 8.47
N GLU A 13 -11.72 -1.55 9.36
CA GLU A 13 -10.70 -0.59 9.79
C GLU A 13 -9.31 -1.10 9.43
N PHE A 14 -8.59 -0.39 8.59
CA PHE A 14 -7.29 -0.82 8.10
C PHE A 14 -6.23 0.29 8.13
N VAL A 15 -5.07 -0.01 8.71
CA VAL A 15 -3.93 0.91 8.74
C VAL A 15 -2.82 0.36 7.85
N VAL A 16 -2.55 1.07 6.76
CA VAL A 16 -1.47 0.78 5.83
C VAL A 16 -0.22 1.54 6.27
N LYS A 17 0.83 0.79 6.64
CA LYS A 17 2.16 1.33 6.91
C LYS A 17 3.07 1.02 5.73
N GLY A 18 3.77 2.03 5.21
CA GLY A 18 4.73 1.86 4.13
C GLY A 18 5.92 2.79 4.29
N ASP A 19 7.08 2.35 3.83
CA ASP A 19 8.35 3.10 3.87
C ASP A 19 8.54 4.01 2.66
N SER A 20 7.81 3.78 1.57
CA SER A 20 7.78 4.65 0.40
C SER A 20 6.89 5.87 0.63
N LEU A 21 7.52 7.00 0.96
CA LEU A 21 6.85 8.29 1.13
C LEU A 21 6.06 8.70 -0.11
N LEU A 22 6.60 8.41 -1.30
CA LEU A 22 5.93 8.68 -2.58
C LEU A 22 4.58 7.96 -2.67
N ILE A 23 4.57 6.65 -2.44
CA ILE A 23 3.35 5.84 -2.55
C ILE A 23 2.35 6.23 -1.47
N ILE A 24 2.80 6.42 -0.22
CA ILE A 24 1.92 6.86 0.87
C ILE A 24 1.26 8.20 0.55
N ASN A 25 2.02 9.18 0.05
CA ASN A 25 1.45 10.48 -0.30
C ASN A 25 0.58 10.45 -1.55
N GLN A 26 0.83 9.55 -2.50
CA GLN A 26 -0.06 9.31 -3.63
C GLN A 26 -1.39 8.72 -3.17
N MET A 27 -1.37 7.70 -2.32
CA MET A 27 -2.59 7.10 -1.76
C MET A 27 -3.39 8.09 -0.90
N LYS A 28 -2.72 9.01 -0.20
CA LYS A 28 -3.39 10.12 0.51
C LYS A 28 -3.98 11.20 -0.41
N GLY A 29 -3.72 11.14 -1.71
CA GLY A 29 -4.11 12.19 -2.67
C GLY A 29 -3.27 13.47 -2.58
N ILE A 30 -2.20 13.49 -1.79
CA ILE A 30 -1.29 14.63 -1.64
C ILE A 30 -0.43 14.78 -2.91
N TYR A 31 0.04 13.65 -3.45
CA TYR A 31 0.86 13.63 -4.66
C TYR A 31 0.10 13.07 -5.84
N LYS A 32 0.20 13.74 -7.00
CA LYS A 32 -0.35 13.22 -8.26
C LYS A 32 0.53 12.10 -8.81
N VAL A 33 -0.10 11.06 -9.34
CA VAL A 33 0.59 10.00 -10.08
C VAL A 33 0.81 10.48 -11.52
N LYS A 34 2.08 10.62 -11.92
CA LYS A 34 2.47 11.11 -13.27
C LYS A 34 2.88 10.00 -14.23
N SER A 35 3.26 8.83 -13.72
CA SER A 35 3.71 7.71 -14.54
C SER A 35 2.51 6.87 -14.97
N ASN A 36 2.33 6.67 -16.28
CA ASN A 36 1.24 5.84 -16.81
C ASN A 36 1.29 4.40 -16.30
N LYS A 37 2.50 3.85 -16.07
CA LYS A 37 2.67 2.51 -15.50
C LYS A 37 2.17 2.46 -14.05
N LEU A 38 2.47 3.50 -13.27
CA LEU A 38 2.01 3.58 -11.87
C LEU A 38 0.51 3.91 -11.78
N LEU A 39 -0.06 4.57 -12.78
CA LEU A 39 -1.45 4.94 -12.79
C LEU A 39 -2.37 3.70 -12.75
N THR A 40 -2.01 2.63 -13.46
CA THR A 40 -2.73 1.35 -13.40
C THR A 40 -2.77 0.79 -11.97
N TYR A 41 -1.61 0.66 -11.33
CA TYR A 41 -1.52 0.15 -9.95
C TYR A 41 -2.21 1.06 -8.93
N TYR A 42 -2.12 2.38 -9.13
CA TYR A 42 -2.80 3.36 -8.29
C TYR A 42 -4.33 3.22 -8.38
N ASN A 43 -4.87 3.08 -9.59
CA ASN A 43 -6.30 2.92 -9.80
C ASN A 43 -6.82 1.61 -9.17
N GLU A 44 -6.08 0.51 -9.32
CA GLU A 44 -6.39 -0.76 -8.68
C GLU A 44 -6.38 -0.63 -7.15
N ALA A 45 -5.34 -0.01 -6.59
CA ALA A 45 -5.25 0.22 -5.14
C ALA A 45 -6.39 1.12 -4.62
N LYS A 46 -6.78 2.15 -5.38
CA LYS A 46 -7.92 3.02 -5.05
C LYS A 46 -9.25 2.29 -5.08
N THR A 47 -9.45 1.41 -6.07
CA THR A 47 -10.65 0.56 -6.15
C THR A 47 -10.76 -0.39 -4.95
N LEU A 48 -9.63 -0.86 -4.42
CA LEU A 48 -9.59 -1.69 -3.21
C LEU A 48 -9.80 -0.86 -1.95
N GLU A 49 -9.25 0.35 -1.90
CA GLU A 49 -9.43 1.31 -0.81
C GLU A 49 -10.91 1.63 -0.59
N GLU A 50 -11.68 1.85 -1.66
CA GLU A 50 -13.12 2.15 -1.61
C GLU A 50 -13.98 1.04 -0.98
N LYS A 51 -13.44 -0.20 -0.90
CA LYS A 51 -14.14 -1.34 -0.30
C LYS A 51 -13.92 -1.44 1.22
N ILE A 52 -13.04 -0.62 1.78
CA ILE A 52 -12.71 -0.60 3.20
C ILE A 52 -13.31 0.67 3.80
N GLU A 53 -14.16 0.53 4.84
CA GLU A 53 -14.89 1.66 5.42
C GLU A 53 -13.95 2.76 5.95
N ASN A 54 -12.91 2.37 6.68
CA ASN A 54 -11.95 3.29 7.27
C ASN A 54 -10.53 2.80 6.99
N ILE A 55 -9.82 3.55 6.16
CA ILE A 55 -8.44 3.24 5.80
C ILE A 55 -7.51 4.42 6.05
N THR A 56 -6.39 4.17 6.72
CA THR A 56 -5.38 5.18 7.04
C THR A 56 -4.02 4.77 6.49
N PHE A 57 -3.37 5.70 5.78
CA PHE A 57 -2.01 5.50 5.28
C PHE A 57 -1.00 6.22 6.20
N ILE A 58 0.04 5.52 6.62
CA ILE A 58 1.10 6.05 7.49
C ILE A 58 2.45 5.77 6.86
N HIS A 59 3.25 6.82 6.73
CA HIS A 59 4.65 6.66 6.36
C HIS A 59 5.44 6.26 7.60
N VAL A 60 6.25 5.20 7.48
CA VAL A 60 7.15 4.73 8.53
C VAL A 60 8.58 4.74 8.02
N LYS A 61 9.56 4.83 8.90
CA LYS A 61 10.96 4.68 8.46
C LYS A 61 11.21 3.24 8.03
N ARG A 62 12.15 3.03 7.13
CA ARG A 62 12.52 1.69 6.64
C ARG A 62 12.91 0.73 7.78
N ASP A 63 13.58 1.24 8.81
CA ASP A 63 13.94 0.49 10.01
C ASP A 63 12.72 -0.04 10.80
N GLU A 64 11.55 0.59 10.64
CA GLU A 64 10.29 0.19 11.26
C GLU A 64 9.46 -0.73 10.36
N ASN A 65 9.86 -0.88 9.09
CA ASN A 65 9.20 -1.72 8.07
C ASN A 65 9.94 -3.05 7.79
N LYS A 66 10.92 -3.42 8.63
CA LYS A 66 11.83 -4.57 8.42
C LYS A 66 11.12 -5.85 8.00
N ARG A 67 10.00 -6.20 8.65
CA ARG A 67 9.27 -7.43 8.33
C ARG A 67 8.66 -7.41 6.91
N ALA A 68 8.15 -6.25 6.47
CA ALA A 68 7.61 -6.15 5.12
C ALA A 68 8.74 -6.15 4.07
N ASP A 69 9.87 -5.49 4.38
CA ASP A 69 11.07 -5.52 3.57
C ASP A 69 11.66 -6.93 3.44
N GLU A 70 11.74 -7.69 4.53
CA GLU A 70 12.17 -9.09 4.53
C GLU A 70 11.28 -9.94 3.63
N LEU A 71 9.95 -9.80 3.75
CA LEU A 71 9.01 -10.53 2.90
C LEU A 71 9.13 -10.14 1.43
N ALA A 72 9.31 -8.85 1.13
CA ALA A 72 9.52 -8.37 -0.24
C ALA A 72 10.83 -8.90 -0.82
N ASN A 73 11.93 -8.85 -0.05
CA ASN A 73 13.23 -9.38 -0.45
C ASN A 73 13.19 -10.90 -0.65
N LEU A 74 12.48 -11.63 0.21
CA LEU A 74 12.24 -13.06 0.01
C LEU A 74 11.53 -13.29 -1.32
N ALA A 75 10.45 -12.57 -1.61
CA ALA A 75 9.70 -12.73 -2.87
C ALA A 75 10.54 -12.41 -4.12
N VAL A 76 11.44 -11.42 -4.05
CA VAL A 76 12.36 -11.09 -5.16
C VAL A 76 13.44 -12.16 -5.33
N ASN A 77 13.93 -12.76 -4.26
CA ASN A 77 14.96 -13.81 -4.32
C ASN A 77 14.43 -15.18 -4.79
N PHE A 78 13.11 -15.37 -4.86
CA PHE A 78 12.47 -16.59 -5.38
C PHE A 78 12.01 -16.48 -6.85
N ILE A 79 12.38 -15.41 -7.56
CA ILE A 79 12.15 -15.19 -8.99
C ILE A 79 13.51 -15.12 -9.71
#